data_AF-A0A257JAV2-F1
#
_entry.id   AF-A0A257JAV2-F1
#
_cell.length_a   1.000
_cell.length_b   1.000
_cell.length_c   1.000
_cell.angle_alpha   90.00
_cell.angle_beta   90.00
_cell.angle_gamma   90.00
#
_symmetry.space_group_name_H-M   'P 1'
#
loop_
_entity.id
_entity.type
_entity.pdbx_description
1 polymer ?
#
loop_
_entity_poly.entity_id
_entity_poly.type
_entity_poly.pdbx_seq_one_letter_code
_entity_poly.pdbx_strand_id
1 'polypeptide(L)' 'MTASTLMPDTLQWLPDGGQAPQQLMVLLHGWGASAQDMAPLAQVLRRQFPQAAVLAPQGFEPVDNALAGRQWFS' A
#
# COMPACT_ATOMS: atom_id res chain seq x y z
N MET A 1 7.82 5.27 -21.30
CA MET A 1 6.47 5.61 -20.81
C MET A 1 6.58 5.84 -19.32
N THR A 2 6.66 7.11 -18.91
CA THR A 2 6.68 7.48 -17.48
C THR A 2 5.26 7.32 -16.96
N ALA A 3 5.02 6.28 -16.16
CA ALA A 3 3.74 6.14 -15.47
C ALA A 3 3.58 7.37 -14.57
N SER A 4 2.52 8.16 -14.80
CA SER A 4 2.11 9.21 -13.86
C SER A 4 1.99 8.58 -12.47
N THR A 5 2.64 9.18 -11.48
CA THR A 5 2.51 8.82 -10.07
C THR A 5 1.07 9.07 -9.63
N LEU A 6 0.18 8.11 -9.88
CA LEU A 6 -1.24 8.23 -9.59
C LEU A 6 -1.53 8.25 -8.08
N MET A 7 -0.56 7.89 -7.23
CA MET A 7 -0.62 8.03 -5.78
C MET A 7 0.78 8.28 -5.20
N PRO A 8 1.13 9.50 -4.75
CA PRO A 8 2.35 9.70 -3.97
C PRO A 8 2.30 8.81 -2.72
N ASP A 9 3.45 8.27 -2.33
CA ASP A 9 3.63 7.48 -1.09
C ASP A 9 2.88 6.13 -1.03
N THR A 10 2.72 5.47 -2.18
CA THR A 10 2.30 4.05 -2.21
C THR A 10 3.48 3.12 -1.98
N LEU A 11 3.42 2.32 -0.93
CA LEU A 11 4.34 1.20 -0.75
C LEU A 11 3.98 0.07 -1.71
N GLN A 12 5.01 -0.52 -2.32
CA GLN A 12 4.85 -1.60 -3.28
C GLN A 12 5.73 -2.78 -2.92
N TRP A 13 5.15 -3.97 -3.02
CA TRP A 13 5.86 -5.23 -2.99
C TRP A 13 5.52 -6.02 -4.24
N LEU A 14 6.49 -6.13 -5.14
CA LEU A 14 6.33 -6.83 -6.42
C LEU A 14 6.74 -8.31 -6.31
N PRO A 15 6.26 -9.16 -7.23
CA PRO A 15 6.75 -10.53 -7.36
C PRO A 15 8.27 -10.57 -7.57
N ASP A 16 8.89 -11.63 -7.07
CA ASP A 16 10.33 -11.84 -7.24
C ASP A 16 10.66 -12.18 -8.71
N GLY A 17 11.87 -11.83 -9.15
CA GLY A 17 12.35 -12.18 -10.50
C GLY A 17 11.78 -11.33 -11.65
N GLY A 18 11.06 -10.24 -11.36
CA GLY A 18 10.63 -9.26 -12.38
C GLY A 18 9.52 -9.76 -13.32
N GLN A 19 8.86 -10.87 -12.97
CA GLN A 19 7.72 -11.38 -13.72
C GLN A 19 6.52 -10.44 -13.60
N ALA A 20 5.68 -10.41 -14.64
CA ALA A 20 4.44 -9.65 -14.60
C ALA A 20 3.51 -10.23 -13.50
N PRO A 21 2.96 -9.38 -12.60
CA PRO A 21 2.05 -9.84 -11.56
C PRO A 21 0.81 -10.51 -12.15
N GLN A 22 0.42 -11.65 -11.59
CA GLN A 22 -0.80 -12.38 -11.99
C GLN A 22 -2.00 -12.00 -11.12
N GLN A 23 -1.74 -11.32 -10.00
CA GLN A 23 -2.73 -10.88 -9.02
C GLN A 23 -2.28 -9.55 -8.44
N LEU A 24 -3.24 -8.68 -8.13
CA LEU A 24 -3.02 -7.43 -7.41
C LEU A 24 -3.81 -7.47 -6.10
N MET A 25 -3.15 -7.15 -5.00
CA MET A 25 -3.76 -6.94 -3.69
C MET A 25 -3.52 -5.50 -3.25
N VAL A 26 -4.57 -4.79 -2.85
CA VAL A 26 -4.48 -3.42 -2.32
C VAL A 26 -4.85 -3.44 -0.85
N LEU A 27 -3.93 -3.01 0.01
CA LEU A 27 -4.09 -2.97 1.45
C LEU A 27 -4.37 -1.54 1.89
N LEU A 28 -5.54 -1.32 2.51
CA LEU A 28 -5.95 -0.01 3.00
C LEU A 28 -5.82 0.02 4.52
N HIS A 29 -5.07 1.00 5.02
CA HIS A 29 -4.94 1.23 6.46
C HIS A 29 -6.23 1.83 7.05
N GLY A 30 -6.41 1.67 8.37
CA GLY A 30 -7.51 2.27 9.11
C GLY A 30 -7.36 3.79 9.30
N TRP A 31 -8.40 4.44 9.83
CA TRP A 31 -8.36 5.87 10.13
C TRP A 31 -7.22 6.23 11.10
N GLY A 32 -6.47 7.29 10.79
CA GLY A 32 -5.35 7.75 11.62
C GLY A 32 -4.08 6.90 11.53
N ALA A 33 -4.07 5.87 10.69
CA ALA A 33 -2.89 5.05 10.42
C ALA A 33 -2.15 5.55 9.16
N SER A 34 -1.11 4.81 8.77
CA SER A 34 -0.25 5.06 7.62
C SER A 34 -0.16 3.84 6.70
N ALA A 35 0.34 4.02 5.48
CA ALA A 35 0.66 2.92 4.57
C ALA A 35 1.68 1.95 5.17
N GLN A 36 2.63 2.45 5.97
CA GLN A 36 3.68 1.68 6.62
C GLN A 36 3.11 0.62 7.58
N ASP A 37 1.97 0.89 8.20
CA ASP A 37 1.31 -0.03 9.13
C ASP A 37 0.82 -1.31 8.42
N MET A 38 0.70 -1.30 7.09
CA MET A 38 0.33 -2.47 6.30
C MET A 38 1.50 -3.43 6.03
N ALA A 39 2.74 -3.04 6.31
CA ALA A 39 3.92 -3.84 5.97
C ALA A 39 3.93 -5.26 6.60
N PRO A 40 3.55 -5.47 7.87
CA PRO A 40 3.49 -6.82 8.45
C PRO A 40 2.51 -7.75 7.73
N LEU A 41 1.33 -7.23 7.35
CA LEU A 41 0.34 -8.00 6.59
C LEU A 41 0.83 -8.29 5.16
N ALA A 42 1.43 -7.29 4.50
CA ALA A 42 2.02 -7.47 3.18
C ALA A 42 3.07 -8.58 3.17
N GLN A 43 3.95 -8.64 4.18
CA GLN A 43 4.96 -9.69 4.29
C GLN A 43 4.35 -11.10 4.40
N VAL A 44 3.26 -11.27 5.14
CA VAL A 44 2.54 -12.56 5.24
C VAL A 44 1.94 -12.93 3.89
N LEU A 45 1.25 -11.99 3.24
CA LEU A 45 0.60 -12.22 1.95
C LEU A 45 1.60 -12.58 0.85
N ARG A 46 2.76 -11.92 0.79
CA ARG A 46 3.82 -12.26 -0.19
C ARG A 46 4.33 -13.68 -0.06
N ARG A 47 4.43 -14.21 1.16
CA ARG A 47 4.87 -15.60 1.38
C ARG A 47 3.83 -16.61 0.87
N GLN A 48 2.55 -16.27 0.99
CA GLN A 48 1.45 -17.15 0.56
C GLN A 48 1.14 -17.01 -0.94
N PHE A 49 1.32 -15.82 -1.50
CA PHE A 49 0.99 -15.45 -2.88
C PHE A 49 2.19 -14.78 -3.56
N PRO A 50 3.28 -15.52 -3.86
CA PRO A 50 4.51 -14.95 -4.41
C PRO A 50 4.33 -14.32 -5.80
N GLN A 51 3.28 -14.68 -6.52
CA GLN A 51 2.91 -14.13 -7.84
C GLN A 51 2.13 -12.80 -7.77
N ALA A 52 1.74 -12.36 -6.57
CA ALA A 52 0.93 -11.16 -6.39
C ALA A 52 1.82 -9.91 -6.25
N ALA A 53 1.39 -8.81 -6.89
CA ALA A 53 1.79 -7.49 -6.47
C ALA A 53 0.92 -7.06 -5.28
N VAL A 54 1.54 -6.55 -4.22
CA VAL A 54 0.85 -6.00 -3.06
C VAL A 54 1.15 -4.50 -3.01
N LEU A 55 0.12 -3.67 -2.95
CA LEU A 55 0.24 -2.22 -2.85
C LEU A 55 -0.42 -1.75 -1.54
N ALA A 56 0.21 -0.80 -0.85
CA ALA A 56 -0.38 -0.09 0.28
C ALA A 56 -0.27 1.42 0.04
N PRO A 57 -1.34 2.07 -0.47
CA PRO A 57 -1.36 3.51 -0.64
C PRO A 57 -1.46 4.24 0.70
N GLN A 58 -0.99 5.48 0.73
CA GLN A 58 -1.19 6.39 1.83
C GLN A 58 -2.53 7.13 1.67
N GLY A 59 -3.31 7.26 2.76
CA GLY A 59 -4.53 8.09 2.78
C GLY A 59 -4.27 9.52 2.27
N PHE A 60 -5.30 10.13 1.68
CA PHE A 60 -5.19 11.39 0.93
C PHE A 60 -5.06 12.63 1.83
N GLU A 61 -5.66 12.58 3.02
CA GLU A 61 -5.77 13.73 3.91
C GLU A 61 -5.15 13.42 5.28
N PRO A 62 -4.57 14.41 5.98
CA PRO A 62 -4.26 14.27 7.39
C PRO A 62 -5.55 14.08 8.20
N VAL A 63 -5.47 13.36 9.32
CA VAL A 63 -6.57 13.34 10.30
C VAL A 63 -6.59 14.64 11.10
N ASP A 64 -7.80 15.06 11.53
CA ASP A 64 -8.00 16.26 12.35
C ASP A 64 -7.64 16.03 13.83
N ASN A 65 -6.43 15.53 14.09
CA ASN A 65 -5.89 15.39 15.44
C ASN A 65 -4.37 15.56 15.46
N ALA A 66 -3.79 15.63 16.66
CA ALA A 66 -2.33 15.78 16.85
C ALA A 66 -1.52 14.51 16.49
N LEU A 67 -2.16 13.44 16.01
CA LEU A 67 -1.46 12.24 15.54
C LEU A 67 -1.08 12.46 14.07
N ALA A 68 0.12 12.03 13.68
CA ALA A 68 0.64 12.13 12.32
C ALA A 68 -0.03 11.16 11.31
N GLY A 69 -1.30 10.81 11.54
CA GLY A 69 -2.07 9.84 10.78
C GLY A 69 -2.74 10.40 9.53
N ARG A 70 -3.29 9.51 8.71
CA ARG A 70 -3.98 9.88 7.46
C ARG A 70 -5.36 9.22 7.36
N GLN A 71 -6.20 9.77 6.50
CA GLN A 71 -7.56 9.29 6.21
C GLN A 71 -7.88 9.29 4.71
N TRP A 72 -8.97 8.60 4.36
CA TRP A 72 -9.41 8.41 2.97
C TRP A 72 -10.50 9.40 2.54
N PHE A 73 -11.30 9.87 3.48
CA PHE A 73 -12.42 10.78 3.29
C PHE A 73 -12.74 11.50 4.60
N SER A 74 -13.34 12.70 4.51
CA SER A 74 -13.91 13.48 5.62
C SER A 74 -15.30 13.99 5.26
#